data_AF-A0A952PYL7-F1
#
_entry.id   AF-A0A952PYL7-F1
#
_cell.length_a   1.000
_cell.length_b   1.000
_cell.length_c   1.000
_cell.angle_alpha   90.00
_cell.angle_beta   90.00
_cell.angle_gamma   90.00
#
_symmetry.space_group_name_H-M   'P 1'
#
loop_
_entity.id
_entity.type
_entity.pdbx_description
1 polymer ?
#
loop_
_entity_poly.entity_id
_entity_poly.type
_entity_poly.pdbx_seq_one_letter_code
_entity_poly.pdbx_strand_id
1 'polypeptide(L)'
;MRFIYLVASIAMLLSFVVGGTYLYVSSNPSPNRLEAFGFDVCNRNPCFLGITPGRTLWNKVSPILQRFNVQRNQLAFHINLNESVSAQIAGNSALYVQLITITNYAASRLENFPSVGEFLQKYGRPCLVEINQPIMRLIYPSMSVTMNIHHHLTPFSPVVQVIQLNSADLNPCLVGQTPDHNLKWLGFASMNRYTSSVINP
;
A
#
# COMPACT_ATOMS: atom_id res chain seq x y z
N MET A 1 9.36 43.31 -36.87
CA MET A 1 8.40 43.50 -35.76
C MET A 1 7.28 42.46 -35.73
N ARG A 2 6.54 42.19 -36.83
CA ARG A 2 5.44 41.18 -36.85
C ARG A 2 5.83 39.77 -36.37
N PHE A 3 7.03 39.32 -36.69
CA PHE A 3 7.56 38.01 -36.26
C PHE A 3 7.73 37.90 -34.73
N ILE A 4 8.17 38.97 -34.06
CA ILE A 4 8.40 38.97 -32.60
C ILE A 4 7.07 38.83 -31.85
N TYR A 5 6.02 39.52 -32.31
CA TYR A 5 4.68 39.42 -31.71
C TYR A 5 4.09 38.01 -31.84
N LEU A 6 4.36 37.33 -32.96
CA LEU A 6 3.88 35.97 -33.19
C LEU A 6 4.60 34.96 -32.29
N VAL A 7 5.90 35.10 -32.08
CA VAL A 7 6.65 34.23 -31.15
C VAL A 7 6.21 34.47 -29.71
N ALA A 8 6.02 35.72 -29.30
CA ALA A 8 5.57 36.06 -27.95
C ALA A 8 4.16 35.53 -27.65
N SER A 9 3.23 35.64 -28.60
CA SER A 9 1.87 35.12 -28.42
C SER A 9 1.84 33.60 -28.32
N ILE A 10 2.62 32.88 -29.13
CA ILE A 10 2.75 31.42 -29.04
C ILE A 10 3.35 31.01 -27.69
N ALA A 11 4.42 31.68 -27.22
CA ALA A 11 5.06 31.35 -25.96
C ALA A 11 4.12 31.54 -24.75
N MET A 12 3.31 32.61 -24.76
CA MET A 12 2.32 32.86 -23.72
C MET A 12 1.21 31.80 -23.74
N LEU A 13 0.75 31.41 -24.93
CA LEU A 13 -0.29 30.39 -25.10
C LEU A 13 0.20 29.00 -24.65
N LEU A 14 1.43 28.64 -24.99
CA LEU A 14 2.06 27.40 -24.50
C LEU A 14 2.21 27.39 -22.98
N SER A 15 2.64 28.51 -22.39
CA SER A 15 2.76 28.62 -20.92
C SER A 15 1.41 28.44 -20.23
N PHE A 16 0.34 29.00 -20.82
CA PHE A 16 -1.02 28.86 -20.30
C PHE A 16 -1.54 27.43 -20.43
N VAL A 17 -1.26 26.75 -21.56
CA VAL A 17 -1.65 25.35 -21.76
C VAL A 17 -0.90 24.43 -20.80
N VAL A 18 0.42 24.56 -20.67
CA VAL A 18 1.23 23.72 -19.77
C VAL A 18 0.90 23.99 -18.31
N GLY A 19 0.73 25.26 -17.92
CA GLY A 19 0.33 25.63 -16.56
C GLY A 19 -1.10 25.17 -16.24
N GLY A 20 -2.02 25.31 -17.18
CA GLY A 20 -3.41 24.89 -17.04
C GLY A 20 -3.56 23.37 -16.91
N THR A 21 -2.84 22.59 -17.72
CA THR A 21 -2.87 21.12 -17.60
C THR A 21 -2.23 20.65 -16.30
N TYR A 22 -1.12 21.26 -15.87
CA TYR A 22 -0.50 20.95 -14.58
C TYR A 22 -1.47 21.21 -13.42
N LEU A 23 -2.10 22.39 -13.40
CA LEU A 23 -3.07 22.74 -12.37
C LEU A 23 -4.26 21.79 -12.39
N TYR A 24 -4.82 21.48 -13.57
CA TYR A 24 -5.96 20.58 -13.71
C TYR A 24 -5.65 19.15 -13.23
N VAL A 25 -4.49 18.60 -13.60
CA VAL A 25 -4.03 17.28 -13.16
C VAL A 25 -3.78 17.27 -11.65
N SER A 26 -3.23 18.37 -11.10
CA SER A 26 -3.02 18.50 -9.66
C SER A 26 -4.32 18.63 -8.86
N SER A 27 -5.36 19.24 -9.44
CA SER A 27 -6.65 19.45 -8.78
C SER A 27 -7.59 18.24 -8.87
N ASN A 28 -7.43 17.40 -9.89
CA ASN A 28 -8.21 16.19 -10.09
C ASN A 28 -7.28 14.98 -10.20
N PRO A 29 -6.56 14.61 -9.11
CA PRO A 29 -5.86 13.34 -9.12
C PRO A 29 -6.91 12.25 -9.37
N SER A 30 -6.71 11.47 -10.43
CA SER A 30 -7.53 10.27 -10.64
C SER A 30 -7.48 9.46 -9.34
N PRO A 31 -8.62 8.94 -8.84
CA PRO A 31 -8.64 8.17 -7.61
C PRO A 31 -7.56 7.08 -7.71
N ASN A 32 -6.61 7.12 -6.79
CA ASN A 32 -5.49 6.19 -6.78
C ASN A 32 -6.09 4.79 -6.70
N ARG A 33 -5.60 3.83 -7.51
CA ARG A 33 -6.18 2.48 -7.54
C ARG A 33 -6.20 1.87 -6.14
N LEU A 34 -5.24 2.23 -5.30
CA LEU A 34 -5.19 1.88 -3.88
C LEU A 34 -6.47 2.29 -3.12
N GLU A 35 -6.98 3.50 -3.35
CA GLU A 35 -8.24 3.99 -2.77
C GLU A 35 -9.46 3.27 -3.32
N ALA A 36 -9.47 2.95 -4.62
CA ALA A 36 -10.54 2.16 -5.22
C ALA A 36 -10.65 0.75 -4.61
N PHE A 37 -9.53 0.17 -4.16
CA PHE A 37 -9.52 -1.07 -3.37
C PHE A 37 -9.97 -0.89 -1.92
N GLY A 38 -10.11 0.36 -1.45
CA GLY A 38 -10.51 0.68 -0.09
C GLY A 38 -9.36 0.97 0.86
N PHE A 39 -8.12 1.03 0.39
CA PHE A 39 -6.99 1.40 1.24
C PHE A 39 -6.94 2.90 1.48
N ASP A 40 -6.88 3.30 2.75
CA ASP A 40 -6.84 4.71 3.12
C ASP A 40 -6.05 4.99 4.41
N VAL A 41 -5.95 6.27 4.77
CA VAL A 41 -5.37 6.74 6.04
C VAL A 41 -6.48 7.30 6.93
N CYS A 42 -6.87 6.55 7.94
CA CYS A 42 -7.86 6.95 8.93
C CYS A 42 -7.17 7.41 10.22
N ASN A 43 -7.35 8.66 10.62
CA ASN A 43 -6.74 9.21 11.85
C ASN A 43 -5.23 8.92 11.95
N ARG A 44 -4.49 9.16 10.85
CA ARG A 44 -3.04 8.92 10.71
C ARG A 44 -2.61 7.44 10.75
N ASN A 45 -3.54 6.48 10.65
CA ASN A 45 -3.24 5.06 10.59
C ASN A 45 -3.73 4.45 9.27
N PRO A 46 -3.01 3.48 8.68
CA PRO A 46 -3.55 2.69 7.57
C PRO A 46 -4.88 2.06 7.96
N CYS A 47 -5.86 2.17 7.08
CA CYS A 47 -7.16 1.54 7.23
C CYS A 47 -7.61 0.91 5.91
N PHE A 48 -8.57 0.02 6.00
CA PHE A 48 -9.16 -0.67 4.87
C PHE A 48 -10.68 -0.56 4.96
N LEU A 49 -11.32 0.05 3.96
CA LEU A 49 -12.75 0.35 3.93
C LEU A 49 -13.22 1.15 5.17
N GLY A 50 -12.36 2.02 5.70
CA GLY A 50 -12.61 2.77 6.94
C GLY A 50 -12.42 1.97 8.23
N ILE A 51 -11.97 0.71 8.14
CA ILE A 51 -11.71 -0.17 9.28
C ILE A 51 -10.24 -0.05 9.66
N THR A 52 -9.97 0.33 10.90
CA THR A 52 -8.62 0.47 11.44
C THR A 52 -8.42 -0.54 12.57
N PRO A 53 -7.46 -1.49 12.45
CA PRO A 53 -7.11 -2.39 13.54
C PRO A 53 -6.78 -1.65 14.84
N GLY A 54 -7.23 -2.18 15.97
CA GLY A 54 -7.08 -1.59 17.30
C GLY A 54 -7.99 -0.40 17.61
N ARG A 55 -8.74 0.13 16.62
CA ARG A 55 -9.61 1.31 16.80
C ARG A 55 -11.05 1.07 16.41
N THR A 56 -11.31 0.36 15.32
CA THR A 56 -12.68 0.06 14.88
C THR A 56 -13.27 -1.05 15.74
N LEU A 57 -14.40 -0.77 16.37
CA LEU A 57 -15.14 -1.76 17.16
C LEU A 57 -15.63 -2.91 16.28
N TRP A 58 -15.52 -4.15 16.78
CA TRP A 58 -15.89 -5.35 16.04
C TRP A 58 -17.37 -5.35 15.63
N ASN A 59 -18.25 -4.85 16.50
CA ASN A 59 -19.68 -4.74 16.21
C ASN A 59 -20.02 -3.70 15.10
N LYS A 60 -19.09 -2.82 14.74
CA LYS A 60 -19.25 -1.85 13.64
C LYS A 60 -18.81 -2.42 12.28
N VAL A 61 -18.08 -3.53 12.26
CA VAL A 61 -17.56 -4.12 11.02
C VAL A 61 -18.69 -4.63 10.12
N SER A 62 -19.64 -5.39 10.68
CA SER A 62 -20.71 -5.99 9.87
C SER A 62 -21.52 -4.95 9.07
N PRO A 63 -21.97 -3.81 9.65
CA PRO A 63 -22.61 -2.73 8.88
C PRO A 63 -21.75 -2.17 7.74
N ILE A 64 -20.45 -1.97 7.96
CA ILE A 64 -19.51 -1.46 6.93
C ILE A 64 -19.43 -2.42 5.74
N LEU A 65 -19.53 -3.72 6.01
CA LEU A 65 -19.35 -4.77 5.01
C LEU A 65 -20.65 -5.19 4.30
N GLN A 66 -21.81 -4.62 4.64
CA GLN A 66 -23.12 -5.03 4.08
C GLN A 66 -23.19 -4.96 2.55
N ARG A 67 -22.40 -4.10 1.93
CA ARG A 67 -22.35 -3.92 0.47
C ARG A 67 -21.52 -4.98 -0.27
N PHE A 68 -20.89 -5.91 0.45
CA PHE A 68 -20.02 -6.92 -0.14
C PHE A 68 -20.60 -8.33 0.03
N ASN A 69 -20.12 -9.27 -0.78
CA ASN A 69 -20.41 -10.69 -0.59
C ASN A 69 -19.54 -11.25 0.55
N VAL A 70 -20.05 -11.16 1.78
CA VAL A 70 -19.31 -11.49 3.00
C VAL A 70 -19.61 -12.93 3.44
N GLN A 71 -18.56 -13.73 3.60
CA GLN A 71 -18.62 -14.99 4.32
C GLN A 71 -18.11 -14.80 5.73
N ARG A 72 -18.93 -15.13 6.73
CA ARG A 72 -18.58 -14.95 8.14
C ARG A 72 -18.28 -16.29 8.79
N ASN A 73 -17.15 -16.39 9.48
CA ASN A 73 -16.91 -17.46 10.45
C ASN A 73 -16.90 -16.86 11.88
N GLN A 74 -16.63 -17.69 12.90
CA GLN A 74 -16.70 -17.24 14.30
C GLN A 74 -15.72 -16.10 14.64
N LEU A 75 -14.58 -16.01 13.94
CA LEU A 75 -13.47 -15.12 14.29
C LEU A 75 -13.16 -14.06 13.22
N ALA A 76 -13.74 -14.18 12.03
CA ALA A 76 -13.39 -13.35 10.89
C ALA A 76 -14.54 -13.18 9.89
N PHE A 77 -14.47 -12.06 9.18
CA PHE A 77 -15.18 -11.82 7.94
C PHE A 77 -14.23 -12.05 6.77
N HIS A 78 -14.68 -12.83 5.79
CA HIS A 78 -14.00 -13.05 4.52
C HIS A 78 -14.80 -12.35 3.43
N ILE A 79 -14.10 -11.57 2.61
CA ILE A 79 -14.69 -10.73 1.58
C ILE A 79 -13.94 -10.97 0.28
N ASN A 80 -14.68 -11.27 -0.78
CA ASN A 80 -14.10 -11.31 -2.13
C ASN A 80 -14.29 -9.93 -2.76
N LEU A 81 -13.18 -9.22 -2.99
CA LEU A 81 -13.21 -7.90 -3.65
C LEU A 81 -13.35 -8.06 -5.17
N ASN A 82 -12.77 -9.12 -5.71
CA ASN A 82 -12.92 -9.58 -7.09
C ASN A 82 -12.53 -11.07 -7.19
N GLU A 83 -12.38 -11.61 -8.41
CA GLU A 83 -12.02 -13.01 -8.66
C GLU A 83 -10.67 -13.45 -8.06
N SER A 84 -9.78 -12.50 -7.77
CA SER A 84 -8.38 -12.77 -7.44
C SER A 84 -7.95 -12.20 -6.09
N VAL A 85 -8.71 -11.24 -5.57
CA VAL A 85 -8.38 -10.49 -4.36
C VAL A 85 -9.41 -10.79 -3.28
N SER A 86 -8.93 -11.32 -2.16
CA SER A 86 -9.72 -11.55 -0.95
C SER A 86 -9.22 -10.67 0.19
N ALA A 87 -10.12 -10.30 1.08
CA ALA A 87 -9.81 -9.68 2.36
C ALA A 87 -10.35 -10.55 3.49
N GLN A 88 -9.55 -10.72 4.53
CA GLN A 88 -9.91 -11.32 5.80
C GLN A 88 -9.80 -10.24 6.87
N ILE A 89 -10.90 -9.97 7.57
CA ILE A 89 -10.94 -9.05 8.71
C ILE A 89 -11.23 -9.90 9.94
N ALA A 90 -10.25 -10.00 10.84
CA ALA A 90 -10.35 -10.85 12.03
C ALA A 90 -10.47 -10.04 13.32
N GLY A 91 -11.32 -10.54 14.21
CA GLY A 91 -11.50 -10.06 15.58
C GLY A 91 -11.35 -11.27 16.49
N ASN A 92 -10.35 -11.26 17.37
CA ASN A 92 -10.21 -12.31 18.38
C ASN A 92 -10.86 -11.82 19.66
N SER A 93 -12.11 -12.25 19.94
CA SER A 93 -12.87 -12.06 21.21
C SER A 93 -12.89 -10.65 21.83
N ALA A 94 -12.24 -9.69 21.20
CA ALA A 94 -11.96 -8.36 21.64
C ALA A 94 -13.00 -7.41 21.08
N LEU A 95 -13.16 -6.29 21.78
CA LEU A 95 -14.04 -5.19 21.37
C LEU A 95 -13.66 -4.60 20.00
N TYR A 96 -12.44 -4.81 19.51
CA TYR A 96 -11.88 -4.18 18.32
C TYR A 96 -11.40 -5.20 17.27
N VAL A 97 -11.32 -4.76 16.02
CA VAL A 97 -10.62 -5.47 14.93
C VAL A 97 -9.15 -5.60 15.29
N GLN A 98 -8.56 -6.79 15.11
CA GLN A 98 -7.14 -6.99 15.41
C GLN A 98 -6.26 -7.08 14.17
N LEU A 99 -6.78 -7.69 13.11
CA LEU A 99 -6.02 -8.03 11.92
C LEU A 99 -6.88 -7.83 10.69
N ILE A 100 -6.29 -7.22 9.66
CA ILE A 100 -6.84 -7.22 8.31
C ILE A 100 -5.78 -7.77 7.38
N THR A 101 -6.09 -8.83 6.64
CA THR A 101 -5.22 -9.42 5.63
C THR A 101 -5.89 -9.31 4.28
N ILE A 102 -5.22 -8.70 3.30
CA ILE A 102 -5.67 -8.62 1.92
C ILE A 102 -4.69 -9.43 1.09
N THR A 103 -5.18 -10.43 0.36
CA THR A 103 -4.35 -11.33 -0.43
C THR A 103 -4.83 -11.34 -1.88
N ASN A 104 -3.88 -11.18 -2.81
CA ASN A 104 -4.09 -11.37 -4.24
C ASN A 104 -3.51 -12.74 -4.65
N TYR A 105 -4.39 -13.67 -5.03
CA TYR A 105 -4.03 -15.02 -5.42
C TYR A 105 -3.68 -15.15 -6.92
N ALA A 106 -3.99 -14.16 -7.75
CA ALA A 106 -3.72 -14.27 -9.18
C ALA A 106 -2.27 -13.94 -9.50
N ALA A 107 -1.43 -14.98 -9.53
CA ALA A 107 -0.04 -14.87 -9.99
C ALA A 107 0.08 -14.29 -11.41
N SER A 108 -0.95 -14.45 -12.26
CA SER A 108 -0.97 -14.02 -13.66
C SER A 108 -1.75 -12.73 -13.94
N ARG A 109 -2.51 -12.18 -12.98
CA ARG A 109 -3.29 -10.93 -13.14
C ARG A 109 -2.93 -9.89 -12.08
N LEU A 110 -1.66 -9.84 -11.71
CA LEU A 110 -1.16 -8.90 -10.71
C LEU A 110 -1.32 -7.43 -11.13
N GLU A 111 -1.47 -7.16 -12.42
CA GLU A 111 -1.65 -5.81 -12.97
C GLU A 111 -2.86 -5.08 -12.39
N ASN A 112 -3.86 -5.79 -11.88
CA ASN A 112 -5.10 -5.22 -11.34
C ASN A 112 -5.02 -4.90 -9.83
N PHE A 113 -3.99 -5.35 -9.11
CA PHE A 113 -3.80 -4.99 -7.70
C PHE A 113 -2.79 -3.85 -7.55
N PRO A 114 -2.87 -3.01 -6.49
CA PRO A 114 -1.96 -1.89 -6.36
C PRO A 114 -0.49 -2.31 -6.26
N SER A 115 0.37 -1.54 -6.92
CA SER A 115 1.82 -1.73 -6.98
C SER A 115 2.52 -1.19 -5.75
N VAL A 116 3.77 -1.61 -5.54
CA VAL A 116 4.62 -1.13 -4.44
C VAL A 116 4.78 0.39 -4.46
N GLY A 117 4.90 0.99 -5.64
CA GLY A 117 5.00 2.43 -5.82
C GLY A 117 3.78 3.18 -5.30
N GLU A 118 2.58 2.64 -5.50
CA GLU A 118 1.33 3.23 -5.00
C GLU A 118 1.26 3.18 -3.46
N PHE A 119 1.70 2.08 -2.84
CA PHE A 119 1.81 2.00 -1.38
C PHE A 119 2.82 3.01 -0.83
N LEU A 120 3.99 3.13 -1.47
CA LEU A 120 5.02 4.10 -1.07
C LEU A 120 4.55 5.54 -1.24
N GLN A 121 3.80 5.83 -2.29
CA GLN A 121 3.22 7.17 -2.52
C GLN A 121 2.21 7.53 -1.43
N LYS A 122 1.35 6.58 -1.03
CA LYS A 122 0.30 6.80 -0.02
C LYS A 122 0.82 6.80 1.41
N TYR A 123 1.66 5.84 1.77
CA TYR A 123 2.08 5.60 3.16
C TYR A 123 3.52 6.05 3.47
N GLY A 124 4.25 6.55 2.47
CA GLY A 124 5.64 6.96 2.61
C GLY A 124 6.61 5.78 2.61
N ARG A 125 7.80 6.01 3.18
CA ARG A 125 8.89 5.02 3.18
C ARG A 125 8.66 3.99 4.29
N PRO A 126 8.86 2.68 4.04
CA PRO A 126 8.82 1.67 5.09
C PRO A 126 10.00 1.88 6.05
N CYS A 127 9.81 1.46 7.31
CA CYS A 127 10.85 1.54 8.32
C CYS A 127 11.88 0.41 8.16
N LEU A 128 11.41 -0.79 7.75
CA LEU A 128 12.21 -1.99 7.59
C LEU A 128 11.82 -2.75 6.32
N VAL A 129 12.74 -3.57 5.85
CA VAL A 129 12.57 -4.51 4.75
C VAL A 129 12.98 -5.89 5.25
N GLU A 130 12.10 -6.86 5.11
CA GLU A 130 12.37 -8.27 5.38
C GLU A 130 12.42 -9.02 4.04
N ILE A 131 13.41 -9.87 3.87
CA ILE A 131 13.62 -10.62 2.62
C ILE A 131 13.66 -12.11 2.96
N ASN A 132 12.71 -12.84 2.38
CA ASN A 132 12.65 -14.29 2.48
C ASN A 132 12.36 -14.81 1.08
N GLN A 133 13.40 -15.03 0.26
CA GLN A 133 13.25 -15.29 -1.16
C GLN A 133 12.25 -16.44 -1.44
N PRO A 134 11.29 -16.27 -2.37
CA PRO A 134 11.18 -15.20 -3.39
C PRO A 134 10.27 -14.03 -2.98
N ILE A 135 10.04 -13.80 -1.69
CA ILE A 135 9.21 -12.70 -1.20
C ILE A 135 10.04 -11.61 -0.53
N MET A 136 9.59 -10.37 -0.70
CA MET A 136 10.05 -9.21 0.04
C MET A 136 8.86 -8.59 0.75
N ARG A 137 9.07 -8.22 2.01
CA ARG A 137 8.07 -7.55 2.83
C ARG A 137 8.57 -6.17 3.24
N LEU A 138 7.81 -5.15 2.89
CA LEU A 138 8.00 -3.78 3.36
C LEU A 138 7.21 -3.60 4.64
N ILE A 139 7.88 -3.17 5.71
CA ILE A 139 7.30 -3.08 7.04
C ILE A 139 7.10 -1.61 7.41
N TYR A 140 5.88 -1.29 7.84
CA TYR A 140 5.43 -0.02 8.40
C TYR A 140 5.01 -0.23 9.85
N PRO A 141 4.78 0.84 10.65
CA PRO A 141 4.47 0.70 12.07
C PRO A 141 3.25 -0.17 12.41
N SER A 142 2.24 -0.22 11.54
CA SER A 142 1.00 -0.99 11.76
C SER A 142 0.53 -1.72 10.50
N MET A 143 1.43 -1.91 9.53
CA MET A 143 1.11 -2.54 8.24
C MET A 143 2.35 -3.18 7.65
N SER A 144 2.20 -4.27 6.92
CA SER A 144 3.23 -4.83 6.07
C SER A 144 2.69 -5.10 4.67
N VAL A 145 3.53 -4.87 3.66
CA VAL A 145 3.22 -5.06 2.24
C VAL A 145 4.18 -6.10 1.70
N THR A 146 3.67 -7.24 1.27
CA THR A 146 4.45 -8.35 0.71
C THR A 146 4.33 -8.35 -0.81
N MET A 147 5.46 -8.51 -1.50
CA MET A 147 5.56 -8.64 -2.95
C MET A 147 6.39 -9.87 -3.33
N ASN A 148 6.11 -10.41 -4.51
CA ASN A 148 7.03 -11.34 -5.15
C ASN A 148 8.17 -10.52 -5.77
N ILE A 149 9.40 -10.95 -5.51
CA ILE A 149 10.61 -10.35 -6.06
C ILE A 149 11.27 -11.36 -7.00
N HIS A 150 11.77 -10.88 -8.12
CA HIS A 150 12.58 -11.70 -9.04
C HIS A 150 14.03 -11.22 -8.95
N HIS A 151 14.35 -10.11 -9.63
CA HIS A 151 15.73 -9.60 -9.67
C HIS A 151 15.85 -8.14 -9.18
N HIS A 152 14.82 -7.34 -9.42
CA HIS A 152 14.82 -5.92 -9.10
C HIS A 152 13.49 -5.52 -8.48
N LEU A 153 13.58 -4.71 -7.43
CA LEU A 153 12.43 -4.03 -6.89
C LEU A 153 12.21 -2.74 -7.69
N THR A 154 11.04 -2.59 -8.28
CA THR A 154 10.64 -1.41 -9.05
C THR A 154 9.36 -0.81 -8.47
N PRO A 155 9.01 0.44 -8.82
CA PRO A 155 7.73 1.02 -8.42
C PRO A 155 6.52 0.19 -8.88
N PHE A 156 6.68 -0.58 -9.96
CA PHE A 156 5.63 -1.41 -10.55
C PHE A 156 5.64 -2.85 -10.04
N SER A 157 6.52 -3.18 -9.09
CA SER A 157 6.53 -4.51 -8.49
C SER A 157 5.16 -4.83 -7.89
N PRO A 158 4.59 -6.00 -8.22
CA PRO A 158 3.24 -6.35 -7.81
C PRO A 158 3.17 -6.76 -6.34
N VAL A 159 2.23 -6.17 -5.61
CA VAL A 159 1.91 -6.60 -4.25
C VAL A 159 1.05 -7.85 -4.30
N VAL A 160 1.38 -8.83 -3.45
CA VAL A 160 0.63 -10.09 -3.33
C VAL A 160 -0.16 -10.16 -2.03
N GLN A 161 0.29 -9.45 -0.99
CA GLN A 161 -0.39 -9.44 0.29
C GLN A 161 -0.16 -8.13 1.03
N VAL A 162 -1.20 -7.66 1.73
CA VAL A 162 -1.12 -6.58 2.70
C VAL A 162 -1.68 -7.08 4.01
N ILE A 163 -0.95 -6.85 5.10
CA ILE A 163 -1.39 -7.17 6.45
C ILE A 163 -1.42 -5.86 7.23
N GLN A 164 -2.54 -5.53 7.86
CA GLN A 164 -2.68 -4.43 8.81
C GLN A 164 -2.91 -5.01 10.20
N LEU A 165 -2.15 -4.53 11.16
CA LEU A 165 -2.15 -5.01 12.54
C LEU A 165 -2.57 -3.89 13.48
N ASN A 166 -3.12 -4.26 14.63
CA ASN A 166 -3.32 -3.34 15.73
C ASN A 166 -1.96 -2.79 16.20
N SER A 167 -1.78 -1.48 16.07
CA SER A 167 -0.55 -0.76 16.44
C SER A 167 -0.13 -0.95 17.90
N ALA A 168 -1.05 -1.32 18.79
CA ALA A 168 -0.76 -1.53 20.21
C ALA A 168 -0.08 -2.88 20.47
N ASP A 169 -0.24 -3.87 19.60
CA ASP A 169 0.23 -5.23 19.85
C ASP A 169 1.72 -5.37 19.50
N LEU A 170 2.20 -4.70 18.44
CA LEU A 170 3.60 -4.68 18.05
C LEU A 170 3.88 -3.53 17.09
N ASN A 171 4.84 -2.65 17.41
CA ASN A 171 5.43 -1.74 16.43
C ASN A 171 6.78 -2.32 15.99
N PRO A 172 6.85 -3.02 14.85
CA PRO A 172 8.09 -3.65 14.39
C PRO A 172 9.19 -2.62 14.08
N CYS A 173 8.84 -1.34 13.94
CA CYS A 173 9.83 -0.27 13.74
C CYS A 173 10.51 0.19 15.04
N LEU A 174 9.97 -0.15 16.22
CA LEU A 174 10.50 0.27 17.53
C LEU A 174 11.18 -0.87 18.29
N VAL A 175 10.76 -2.12 18.05
CA VAL A 175 11.39 -3.28 18.68
C VAL A 175 12.80 -3.41 18.12
N GLY A 176 13.80 -3.31 18.99
CA GLY A 176 15.22 -3.40 18.64
C GLY A 176 15.45 -4.52 17.65
N GLN A 177 15.95 -4.15 16.48
CA GLN A 177 16.21 -5.03 15.35
C GLN A 177 16.83 -6.32 15.88
N THR A 178 16.11 -7.43 15.84
CA THR A 178 16.81 -8.71 15.84
C THR A 178 17.72 -8.67 14.61
N PRO A 179 19.05 -8.77 14.78
CA PRO A 179 20.01 -8.31 13.78
C PRO A 179 19.99 -9.12 12.48
N ASP A 180 19.39 -10.30 12.46
CA ASP A 180 19.67 -11.25 11.38
C ASP A 180 18.87 -11.05 10.08
N HIS A 181 17.73 -10.33 10.09
CA HIS A 181 16.86 -10.27 8.91
C HIS A 181 16.22 -8.91 8.58
N ASN A 182 16.48 -7.87 9.38
CA ASN A 182 15.85 -6.56 9.21
C ASN A 182 16.78 -5.58 8.48
N LEU A 183 16.47 -5.31 7.20
CA LEU A 183 17.24 -4.40 6.36
C LEU A 183 16.61 -3.01 6.31
N LYS A 184 17.44 -1.98 6.20
CA LYS A 184 16.98 -0.62 5.92
C LYS A 184 16.47 -0.53 4.48
N TRP A 185 15.43 0.28 4.25
CA TRP A 185 14.96 0.60 2.90
C TRP A 185 16.04 1.33 2.08
N LEU A 186 16.54 0.67 1.04
CA LEU A 186 17.56 1.20 0.12
C LEU A 186 16.96 1.85 -1.13
N GLY A 187 15.64 1.88 -1.25
CA GLY A 187 14.94 2.35 -2.45
C GLY A 187 14.65 1.24 -3.45
N PHE A 188 14.25 1.62 -4.66
CA PHE A 188 14.13 0.70 -5.79
C PHE A 188 15.53 0.28 -6.24
N ALA A 189 15.89 -0.97 -5.98
CA ALA A 189 17.23 -1.49 -6.21
C ALA A 189 17.17 -2.99 -6.56
N SER A 190 18.30 -3.50 -7.05
CA SER A 190 18.48 -4.94 -7.27
C SER A 190 18.46 -5.70 -5.96
N MET A 191 18.03 -6.96 -6.01
CA MET A 191 18.05 -7.86 -4.85
C MET A 191 19.46 -8.05 -4.29
N ASN A 192 20.47 -8.06 -5.16
CA ASN A 192 21.87 -8.15 -4.77
C ASN A 192 22.30 -7.01 -3.83
N ARG A 193 21.71 -5.82 -3.98
CA ARG A 193 22.02 -4.68 -3.11
C ARG A 193 21.49 -4.88 -1.69
N TYR A 194 20.37 -5.57 -1.56
CA TYR A 194 19.79 -5.88 -0.27
C TYR A 194 20.45 -7.10 0.38
N THR A 195 20.89 -8.09 -0.39
CA THR A 195 21.58 -9.27 0.17
C THR A 195 23.04 -8.97 0.53
N SER A 196 23.73 -8.10 -0.21
CA SER A 196 25.11 -7.72 0.11
C SER A 196 25.23 -6.95 1.43
N SER A 197 24.21 -6.18 1.81
CA SER A 197 24.16 -5.51 3.12
C SER A 197 24.03 -6.47 4.30
N VAL A 198 23.62 -7.73 4.09
CA VAL A 198 23.57 -8.74 5.17
C VAL A 198 24.97 -9.28 5.47
N ILE A 199 25.85 -9.35 4.45
CA ILE A 199 27.16 -10.00 4.55
C ILE A 199 28.21 -9.07 5.18
N ASN A 200 28.02 -7.76 5.09
CA ASN A 200 28.91 -6.74 5.66
C ASN A 200 28.10 -5.75 6.52
N PRO A 201 27.71 -6.15 7.75
CA PRO A 201 26.92 -5.29 8.65
C PRO A 201 27.66 -4.03 9.10
#